data_AF-A0A9N9B513-F1
#
_entry.id   AF-A0A9N9B513-F1
#
_cell.length_a   1.000
_cell.length_b   1.000
_cell.length_c   1.000
_cell.angle_alpha   90.00
_cell.angle_beta   90.00
_cell.angle_gamma   90.00
#
_symmetry.space_group_name_H-M   'P 1'
#
loop_
_entity.id
_entity.type
_entity.pdbx_description
1 polymer ?
#
loop_
_entity_poly.entity_id
_entity_poly.type
_entity_poly.pdbx_seq_one_letter_code
_entity_poly.pdbx_strand_id
1 'polypeptide(L)'
;PSSELLETVKELKDDDALGSIGTELGLNKLIRFLPINHIQLQEAKKNGQLIMRSGETSVTGGVLLALIGAIYHEKGALTAKNFIHTFILPKHRVCMELRRDK
;
A
#
# COMPACT_ATOMS: atom_id res chain seq x y z
N PRO A 1 -0.61 15.15 13.44
CA PRO A 1 0.38 14.10 13.12
C PRO A 1 1.81 14.65 13.28
N SER A 2 2.70 13.93 13.98
CA SER A 2 4.12 14.30 13.99
C SER A 2 4.68 14.20 12.57
N SER A 3 5.52 15.17 12.15
CA SER A 3 6.03 15.27 10.76
C SER A 3 6.70 13.98 10.28
N GLU A 4 7.38 13.28 11.19
CA GLU A 4 8.11 12.04 10.96
C GLU A 4 7.23 10.86 10.51
N LEU A 5 5.99 10.77 11.04
CA LEU A 5 5.04 9.72 10.64
C LEU A 5 4.48 9.99 9.24
N LEU A 6 4.27 11.26 8.92
CA LEU A 6 3.83 11.69 7.59
C LEU A 6 4.91 11.47 6.53
N GLU A 7 6.17 11.76 6.84
CA GLU A 7 7.31 11.51 5.95
C GLU A 7 7.48 10.02 5.66
N THR A 8 7.46 9.18 6.70
CA THR A 8 7.56 7.72 6.54
C THR A 8 6.44 7.17 5.66
N VAL A 9 5.20 7.61 5.89
CA VAL A 9 4.04 7.19 5.08
C VAL A 9 4.15 7.71 3.64
N LYS A 10 4.72 8.89 3.43
CA LYS A 10 4.92 9.48 2.11
C LYS A 10 5.93 8.70 1.28
N GLU A 11 7.08 8.33 1.86
CA GLU A 11 8.09 7.48 1.22
C GLU A 11 7.51 6.12 0.82
N LEU A 12 6.70 5.52 1.69
CA LEU A 12 6.02 4.24 1.41
C LEU A 12 4.96 4.32 0.30
N LYS A 13 4.41 5.52 0.06
CA LYS A 13 3.31 5.75 -0.89
C LYS A 13 3.81 5.92 -2.32
N ASP A 14 5.02 6.41 -2.51
CA ASP A 14 5.61 6.64 -3.84
C ASP A 14 6.09 5.35 -4.54
N ASP A 15 6.19 4.22 -3.81
CA ASP A 15 6.90 3.02 -4.27
C ASP A 15 6.04 1.76 -4.56
N ASP A 16 4.70 1.88 -4.52
CA ASP A 16 3.75 0.75 -4.48
C ASP A 16 4.03 -0.28 -3.36
N ALA A 17 4.92 0.07 -2.42
CA ALA A 17 5.42 -0.81 -1.38
C ALA A 17 4.31 -1.21 -0.40
N LEU A 18 3.42 -0.28 -0.05
CA LEU A 18 2.28 -0.57 0.82
C LEU A 18 1.36 -1.66 0.26
N GLY A 19 1.14 -1.66 -1.06
CA GLY A 19 0.33 -2.68 -1.71
C GLY A 19 0.96 -4.06 -1.64
N SER A 20 2.26 -4.13 -1.89
CA SER A 20 3.04 -5.38 -1.80
C SER A 20 3.11 -5.91 -0.38
N ILE A 21 3.39 -5.04 0.59
CA ILE A 21 3.42 -5.38 2.02
C ILE A 21 2.04 -5.84 2.49
N GLY A 22 0.97 -5.15 2.14
CA GLY A 22 -0.39 -5.56 2.49
C GLY A 22 -0.77 -6.91 1.87
N THR A 23 -0.30 -7.20 0.66
CA THR A 23 -0.50 -8.51 0.01
C THR A 23 0.26 -9.62 0.73
N GLU A 24 1.50 -9.35 1.15
CA GLU A 24 2.31 -10.29 1.93
C GLU A 24 1.70 -10.59 3.31
N LEU A 25 1.03 -9.59 3.91
CA LEU A 25 0.25 -9.75 5.14
C LEU A 25 -1.10 -10.46 4.91
N GLY A 26 -1.44 -10.81 3.66
CA GLY A 26 -2.67 -11.50 3.28
C GLY A 26 -3.91 -10.60 3.27
N LEU A 27 -3.74 -9.28 3.31
CA LEU A 27 -4.85 -8.31 3.38
C LEU A 27 -5.72 -8.37 2.12
N ASN A 28 -5.11 -8.61 0.96
CA ASN A 28 -5.80 -8.78 -0.33
C ASN A 28 -6.87 -9.89 -0.30
N LYS A 29 -6.71 -10.91 0.55
CA LYS A 29 -7.67 -12.01 0.71
C LYS A 29 -8.89 -11.64 1.57
N LEU A 30 -8.79 -10.54 2.30
CA LEU A 30 -9.82 -10.08 3.24
C LEU A 30 -10.60 -8.87 2.70
N ILE A 31 -10.04 -8.16 1.72
CA ILE A 31 -10.65 -6.98 1.13
C ILE A 31 -11.71 -7.38 0.11
N ARG A 32 -12.88 -6.73 0.17
CA ARG A 32 -13.86 -6.76 -0.91
C ARG A 32 -13.58 -5.61 -1.86
N PHE A 33 -13.28 -5.92 -3.12
CA PHE A 33 -13.13 -4.91 -4.16
C PHE A 33 -13.63 -5.45 -5.49
N LEU A 34 -13.91 -4.54 -6.42
CA LEU A 34 -14.28 -4.86 -7.79
C LEU A 34 -13.02 -4.79 -8.65
N PRO A 35 -12.54 -5.92 -9.20
CA PRO A 35 -11.35 -5.91 -10.05
C PRO A 35 -11.62 -5.20 -11.37
N ILE A 36 -10.58 -4.58 -11.92
CA ILE A 36 -10.63 -3.94 -13.25
C ILE A 36 -11.03 -4.99 -14.30
N ASN A 37 -12.08 -4.73 -15.06
CA ASN A 37 -12.58 -5.63 -16.10
C ASN A 37 -11.93 -5.36 -17.47
N HIS A 38 -12.19 -6.25 -18.44
CA HIS A 38 -11.58 -6.16 -19.78
C HIS A 38 -11.96 -4.89 -20.55
N ILE A 39 -13.19 -4.38 -20.35
CA ILE A 39 -13.69 -3.17 -21.03
C ILE A 39 -12.90 -1.96 -20.55
N GLN A 40 -12.74 -1.81 -19.23
CA GLN A 40 -11.94 -0.74 -18.63
C GLN A 40 -10.48 -0.80 -19.07
N LEU A 41 -9.93 -2.00 -19.25
CA LEU A 41 -8.57 -2.20 -19.76
C LEU A 41 -8.40 -1.70 -21.21
N GLN A 42 -9.41 -1.94 -22.05
CA GLN A 42 -9.45 -1.49 -23.45
C GLN A 42 -9.59 0.03 -23.54
N GLU A 43 -10.44 0.62 -22.72
CA GLU A 43 -10.65 2.08 -22.67
C GLU A 43 -9.38 2.82 -22.21
N ALA A 44 -8.74 2.35 -21.14
CA ALA A 44 -7.49 2.94 -20.67
C ALA A 44 -6.39 2.88 -21.74
N LYS A 45 -6.26 1.76 -22.46
CA LYS A 45 -5.32 1.63 -23.58
C LYS A 45 -5.61 2.62 -24.70
N LYS A 46 -6.89 2.81 -25.07
CA LYS A 46 -7.29 3.80 -26.08
C LYS A 46 -6.96 5.22 -25.66
N ASN A 47 -7.02 5.49 -24.36
CA ASN A 47 -6.73 6.80 -23.77
C ASN A 47 -5.23 7.00 -23.44
N GLY A 48 -4.35 6.08 -23.84
CA GLY A 48 -2.91 6.17 -23.57
C GLY A 48 -2.52 5.96 -22.10
N GLN A 49 -3.43 5.40 -21.28
CA GLN A 49 -3.20 5.13 -19.87
C GLN A 49 -2.68 3.71 -19.65
N LEU A 50 -1.62 3.60 -18.83
CA LEU A 50 -1.10 2.31 -18.38
C LEU A 50 -1.77 1.93 -17.05
N ILE A 51 -2.68 0.95 -17.07
CA ILE A 51 -3.25 0.37 -15.86
C ILE A 51 -2.79 -1.08 -15.68
N MET A 52 -2.35 -1.40 -14.46
CA MET A 52 -2.02 -2.76 -14.08
C MET A 52 -3.29 -3.63 -14.02
N ARG A 53 -3.16 -4.92 -14.34
CA ARG A 53 -4.26 -5.89 -14.23
C ARG A 53 -4.75 -5.97 -12.76
N SER A 54 -6.05 -6.19 -12.61
CA SER A 54 -6.86 -6.29 -11.37
C SER A 54 -6.96 -5.05 -10.48
N GLY A 55 -5.89 -4.25 -10.33
CA GLY A 55 -5.83 -3.14 -9.36
C GLY A 55 -5.64 -3.59 -7.90
N GLU A 56 -5.43 -4.90 -7.67
CA GLU A 56 -5.38 -5.52 -6.35
C GLU A 56 -4.31 -4.92 -5.44
N THR A 57 -3.08 -4.76 -5.94
CA THR A 57 -1.96 -4.18 -5.18
C THR A 57 -2.27 -2.74 -4.76
N SER A 58 -2.83 -1.94 -5.67
CA SER A 58 -3.19 -0.54 -5.40
C SER A 58 -4.28 -0.44 -4.33
N VAL A 59 -5.36 -1.22 -4.48
CA VAL A 59 -6.44 -1.28 -3.48
C VAL A 59 -5.92 -1.75 -2.14
N THR A 60 -5.08 -2.79 -2.13
CA THR A 60 -4.49 -3.33 -0.91
C THR A 60 -3.63 -2.29 -0.18
N GLY A 61 -2.85 -1.50 -0.92
CA GLY A 61 -2.07 -0.39 -0.36
C GLY A 61 -2.95 0.70 0.24
N GLY A 62 -4.05 1.04 -0.45
CA GLY A 62 -5.06 1.98 0.07
C GLY A 62 -5.71 1.50 1.37
N VAL A 63 -6.05 0.23 1.47
CA VAL A 63 -6.62 -0.34 2.70
C VAL A 63 -5.59 -0.37 3.83
N LEU A 64 -4.34 -0.76 3.56
CA LEU A 64 -3.29 -0.73 4.58
C LEU A 64 -3.08 0.70 5.13
N LEU A 65 -3.12 1.72 4.26
CA LEU A 65 -3.06 3.12 4.68
C LEU A 65 -4.27 3.52 5.53
N ALA A 66 -5.47 3.10 5.13
CA ALA A 66 -6.69 3.36 5.89
C ALA A 66 -6.63 2.73 7.30
N LEU A 67 -6.06 1.52 7.43
CA LEU A 67 -5.85 0.87 8.73
C LEU A 67 -4.89 1.65 9.63
N ILE A 68 -3.78 2.15 9.08
CA ILE A 68 -2.85 3.01 9.83
C ILE A 68 -3.58 4.28 10.30
N GLY A 69 -4.38 4.89 9.42
CA GLY A 69 -5.20 6.06 9.76
C GLY A 69 -6.20 5.77 10.88
N ALA A 70 -6.90 4.64 10.81
CA ALA A 70 -7.84 4.21 11.85
C ALA A 70 -7.13 4.01 13.19
N ILE A 71 -5.98 3.32 13.22
CA ILE A 71 -5.17 3.15 14.43
C ILE A 71 -4.74 4.50 14.99
N TYR A 72 -4.32 5.44 14.14
CA TYR A 72 -3.94 6.78 14.57
C TYR A 72 -5.10 7.51 15.24
N HIS A 73 -6.29 7.48 14.65
CA HIS A 73 -7.47 8.18 15.17
C HIS A 73 -8.05 7.53 16.43
N GLU A 74 -8.01 6.20 16.54
CA GLU A 74 -8.57 5.47 17.70
C GLU A 74 -7.58 5.35 18.87
N LYS A 75 -6.30 5.09 18.58
CA LYS A 75 -5.29 4.70 19.58
C LYS A 75 -4.11 5.67 19.68
N GLY A 76 -4.14 6.74 18.91
CA GLY A 76 -3.14 7.81 18.93
C GLY A 76 -1.88 7.53 18.11
N ALA A 77 -1.07 8.58 17.98
CA ALA A 77 0.10 8.61 17.11
C ALA A 77 1.19 7.59 17.48
N LEU A 78 1.44 7.37 18.77
CA LEU A 78 2.47 6.45 19.24
C LEU A 78 2.15 5.00 18.83
N THR A 79 0.89 4.59 19.00
CA THR A 79 0.43 3.25 18.60
C THR A 79 0.53 3.05 17.09
N ALA A 80 0.13 4.05 16.30
CA ALA A 80 0.28 4.01 14.85
C ALA A 80 1.76 3.92 14.41
N LYS A 81 2.64 4.71 15.05
CA LYS A 81 4.10 4.66 14.81
C LYS A 81 4.63 3.26 15.11
N ASN A 82 4.31 2.69 16.27
CA ASN A 82 4.75 1.36 16.65
C ASN A 82 4.26 0.29 15.67
N PHE A 83 3.02 0.39 15.18
CA PHE A 83 2.49 -0.51 14.15
C PHE A 83 3.31 -0.45 12.86
N ILE A 84 3.60 0.75 12.35
CA ILE A 84 4.41 0.94 11.15
C ILE A 84 5.82 0.34 11.33
N HIS A 85 6.48 0.64 12.45
CA HIS A 85 7.83 0.13 12.73
C HIS A 85 7.89 -1.39 12.91
N THR A 86 6.84 -1.99 13.46
CA THR A 86 6.83 -3.43 13.75
C THR A 86 6.47 -4.26 12.51
N PHE A 87 5.49 -3.81 11.73
CA PHE A 87 4.89 -4.65 10.69
C PHE A 87 5.16 -4.18 9.26
N ILE A 88 5.48 -2.91 9.04
CA ILE A 88 5.60 -2.34 7.70
C ILE A 88 7.07 -2.11 7.31
N LEU A 89 7.81 -1.33 8.10
CA LEU A 89 9.20 -0.98 7.77
C LEU A 89 10.15 -2.17 7.59
N PRO A 90 10.09 -3.24 8.40
CA PRO A 90 10.95 -4.40 8.19
C PRO A 90 10.73 -5.05 6.82
N LYS A 91 9.48 -5.12 6.36
CA LYS A 91 9.12 -5.66 5.04
C LYS A 91 9.49 -4.73 3.91
N HIS A 92 9.39 -3.41 4.12
CA HIS A 92 9.83 -2.43 3.13
C HIS A 92 11.35 -2.50 2.87
N ARG A 93 12.18 -2.62 3.92
CA ARG A 93 13.64 -2.76 3.77
C ARG A 93 14.04 -3.98 2.95
N VAL A 94 13.44 -5.14 3.23
CA VAL A 94 13.65 -6.36 2.45
C VAL A 94 13.23 -6.17 0.98
N CYS A 95 12.10 -5.50 0.74
CA CYS A 95 11.63 -5.22 -0.62
C CYS A 95 12.60 -4.30 -1.38
N MET A 96 13.19 -3.31 -0.71
CA MET A 96 14.16 -2.37 -1.29
C MET A 96 15.52 -3.02 -1.56
N GLU A 97 16.00 -3.90 -0.68
CA GLU A 97 17.23 -4.67 -0.89
C GLU A 97 17.11 -5.56 -2.14
N LEU A 98 15.99 -6.29 -2.27
CA LEU A 98 15.71 -7.14 -3.43
C LEU A 98 15.57 -6.39 -4.76
N ARG A 99 15.28 -5.08 -4.74
CA ARG A 99 15.21 -4.23 -5.94
C ARG A 99 16.59 -3.70 -6.36
N ARG A 100 17.57 -3.62 -5.46
CA ARG A 100 18.94 -3.16 -5.78
C ARG A 100 19.80 -4.24 -6.44
N ASP A 101 19.42 -5.50 -6.27
CA ASP A 101 20.14 -6.66 -6.82
C ASP A 101 19.61 -7.11 -8.20
N LYS A 102 18.75 -6.30 -8.85
CA LYS A 102 18.23 -6.53 -10.21
C LYS A 102 18.69 -5.43 -11.16
#